data_AF-W4J0U8-F1
#
_entry.id   AF-W4J0U8-F1
#
_cell.length_a   1.000
_cell.length_b   1.000
_cell.length_c   1.000
_cell.angle_alpha   90.00
_cell.angle_beta   90.00
_cell.angle_gamma   90.00
#
_symmetry.space_group_name_H-M   'P 1'
#
loop_
_entity.id
_entity.type
_entity.pdbx_description
1 polymer ?
#
loop_
_entity_poly.entity_id
_entity_poly.type
_entity_poly.pdbx_seq_one_letter_code
_entity_poly.pdbx_strand_id
1 'polypeptide(L)' 'MGPLKEFNCNGTIIEDIEHGSIIQLQGDKRNNVKEFLIREGICALEHIRIHGA' A
#
# COMPACT_ATOMS: atom_id res chain seq x y z
N MET A 1 15.11 -3.95 -5.28
CA MET A 1 13.91 -4.54 -5.92
C MET A 1 12.72 -3.75 -5.41
N GLY A 2 11.79 -3.31 -6.27
CA GLY A 2 10.63 -2.53 -5.84
C GLY A 2 9.50 -3.39 -5.25
N PRO A 3 8.58 -2.80 -4.46
CA PRO A 3 7.54 -3.52 -3.70
C PRO A 3 6.65 -4.42 -4.57
N LEU A 4 6.32 -4.03 -5.80
CA LEU A 4 5.47 -4.80 -6.71
C LEU A 4 6.04 -6.19 -7.04
N LYS A 5 7.37 -6.32 -7.17
CA LYS A 5 8.04 -7.60 -7.43
C LYS A 5 8.02 -8.52 -6.20
N GLU A 6 8.06 -7.95 -5.00
CA GLU A 6 8.02 -8.70 -3.74
C GLU A 6 6.61 -9.26 -3.49
N PHE A 7 5.57 -8.55 -3.90
CA PHE A 7 4.18 -8.96 -3.68
C PHE A 7 3.59 -9.82 -4.82
N ASN A 8 4.31 -9.98 -5.93
CA ASN A 8 3.87 -10.70 -7.13
C ASN A 8 2.47 -10.26 -7.58
N CYS A 9 2.25 -8.94 -7.64
CA CYS A 9 0.97 -8.33 -7.98
C CYS A 9 1.15 -7.21 -9.01
N ASN A 10 0.11 -6.94 -9.78
CA ASN A 10 0.05 -5.71 -10.57
C ASN A 10 -0.45 -4.57 -9.68
N GLY A 11 -0.13 -3.35 -10.10
CA GLY A 11 -0.67 -2.15 -9.50
C GLY A 11 -0.75 -1.00 -10.50
N THR A 12 -1.54 0.00 -10.16
CA THR A 12 -1.69 1.24 -10.93
C THR A 12 -1.66 2.44 -9.97
N ILE A 13 -1.36 3.61 -10.51
CA ILE A 13 -1.60 4.89 -9.85
C ILE A 13 -2.93 5.42 -10.38
N ILE A 14 -3.80 5.89 -9.50
CA ILE A 14 -5.04 6.59 -9.84
C ILE A 14 -5.05 7.95 -9.15
N GLU A 15 -5.73 8.93 -9.73
CA GLU A 15 -5.91 10.24 -9.12
C GLU A 15 -7.30 10.34 -8.50
N ASP A 16 -7.35 10.72 -7.22
CA ASP A 16 -8.58 11.00 -6.48
C ASP A 16 -8.67 12.47 -6.14
N ILE A 17 -9.87 13.04 -6.19
CA ILE A 17 -10.09 14.48 -6.00
C ILE A 17 -9.83 14.90 -4.55
N GLU A 18 -10.12 14.02 -3.59
CA GLU A 18 -9.99 14.31 -2.16
C GLU A 18 -8.62 13.87 -1.63
N HIS A 19 -8.13 12.71 -2.06
CA HIS A 19 -6.95 12.06 -1.50
C HIS A 19 -5.69 12.20 -2.36
N GLY A 20 -5.79 12.75 -3.58
CA GLY A 20 -4.68 12.88 -4.52
C GLY A 20 -4.28 11.54 -5.16
N SER A 21 -3.00 11.37 -5.44
CA SER A 21 -2.49 10.14 -6.08
C SER A 21 -2.57 8.93 -5.14
N ILE A 22 -3.29 7.89 -5.58
CA ILE A 22 -3.49 6.63 -4.85
C ILE A 22 -2.78 5.50 -5.58
N ILE A 23 -2.02 4.68 -4.83
CA ILE A 23 -1.47 3.42 -5.32
C ILE A 23 -2.50 2.31 -5.09
N GLN A 24 -2.95 1.69 -6.18
CA GLN A 24 -3.88 0.57 -6.13
C GLN A 24 -3.17 -0.74 -6.50
N LEU A 25 -3.33 -1.78 -5.67
CA LEU A 25 -2.75 -3.11 -5.89
C LEU A 25 -3.86 -4.14 -6.15
N GLN A 26 -3.56 -5.17 -6.96
CA GLN A 26 -4.47 -6.29 -7.18
C GLN A 26 -4.41 -7.31 -6.03
N GLY A 27 -5.59 -7.80 -5.62
CA GLY A 27 -5.76 -8.77 -4.54
C GLY A 27 -5.68 -8.15 -3.15
N ASP A 28 -5.95 -8.96 -2.12
CA ASP A 28 -5.76 -8.51 -0.74
C ASP A 28 -4.29 -8.58 -0.35
N LYS A 29 -3.70 -7.40 -0.13
CA LYS A 29 -2.28 -7.21 0.24
C LYS A 29 -2.14 -6.33 1.48
N ARG A 30 -3.22 -6.08 2.23
CA ARG A 30 -3.27 -5.08 3.30
C ARG A 30 -2.18 -5.28 4.35
N ASN A 31 -1.97 -6.52 4.79
CA ASN A 31 -0.94 -6.84 5.78
C ASN A 31 0.48 -6.67 5.21
N ASN A 32 0.73 -7.11 3.97
CA ASN A 32 2.03 -6.98 3.33
C ASN A 32 2.41 -5.50 3.11
N VAL A 33 1.45 -4.67 2.70
CA VAL A 33 1.67 -3.22 2.52
C VAL A 33 1.94 -2.54 3.86
N LYS A 34 1.18 -2.87 4.91
CA LYS A 34 1.44 -2.34 6.27
C LYS A 34 2.87 -2.66 6.72
N GLU A 35 3.28 -3.92 6.61
CA GLU A 35 4.63 -4.35 7.02
C GLU A 35 5.71 -3.64 6.22
N PHE A 36 5.53 -3.51 4.91
CA PHE A 36 6.46 -2.78 4.04
C PHE A 36 6.59 -1.31 4.42
N LEU A 37 5.47 -0.60 4.62
CA LEU A 37 5.50 0.82 4.98
C LEU A 37 6.24 1.08 6.29
N ILE A 38 6.10 0.19 7.27
CA ILE A 38 6.82 0.27 8.56
C ILE A 38 8.29 -0.10 8.37
N ARG A 39 8.57 -1.21 7.69
CA ARG A 39 9.93 -1.74 7.47
C ARG A 39 10.83 -0.74 6.75
N GLU A 40 10.30 -0.07 5.73
CA GLU A 40 11.03 0.94 4.96
C GLU A 40 11.03 2.33 5.62
N GLY A 41 10.38 2.49 6.78
CA GLY A 41 10.31 3.76 7.51
C GLY A 41 9.48 4.84 6.81
N ILE A 42 8.57 4.45 5.91
CA ILE A 42 7.72 5.38 5.15
C ILE A 42 6.58 5.91 6.02
N CYS A 43 6.01 5.06 6.89
CA CYS A 43 4.89 5.44 7.74
C CYS A 43 4.94 4.72 9.10
N ALA A 44 4.65 5.46 10.18
CA ALA A 44 4.53 4.90 11.52
C ALA A 44 3.23 4.09 11.68
N LEU A 45 3.27 3.03 12.49
CA LEU A 45 2.13 2.11 12.68
C LEU A 45 0.84 2.84 13.11
N GLU A 46 0.96 3.85 13.97
CA GLU A 46 -0.17 4.65 14.46
C GLU A 46 -0.92 5.44 13.37
N HIS A 47 -0.25 5.73 12.26
CA HIS A 47 -0.81 6.41 11.10
C HIS A 47 -1.39 5.44 10.05
N ILE A 48 -1.19 4.13 10.23
CA ILE A 48 -1.72 3.13 9.28
C ILE A 48 -3.12 2.70 9.72
N ARG A 49 -4.08 2.87 8.81
CA ARG A 49 -5.46 2.41 8.99
C ARG A 49 -5.76 1.29 7.98
N ILE A 50 -6.11 0.11 8.48
CA ILE A 50 -6.57 -1.01 7.67
C ILE A 50 -8.09 -1.04 7.71
N HIS A 51 -8.71 -0.98 6.55
CA HIS A 51 -10.16 -1.10 6.36
C HIS A 51 -10.50 -2.44 5.66
N GLY A 52 -11.72 -2.93 5.85
CA GLY A 52 -12.19 -4.23 5.33
C GLY A 52 -12.08 -5.37 6.36
N ALA A 53 -12.94 -6.39 6.22
CA ALA A 53 -12.95 -7.59 7.06
C ALA A 53 -11.79 -8.54 6.74
#